data_AF-A0A975JX70-F1
#
_entry.id   AF-A0A975JX70-F1
#
_cell.length_a   1.000
_cell.length_b   1.000
_cell.length_c   1.000
_cell.angle_alpha   90.00
_cell.angle_beta   90.00
_cell.angle_gamma   90.00
#
_symmetry.space_group_name_H-M   'P 1'
#
loop_
_entity.id
_entity.type
_entity.pdbx_description
1 polymer ?
#
loop_
_entity_poly.entity_id
_entity_poly.type
_entity_poly.pdbx_seq_one_letter_code
_entity_poly.pdbx_strand_id
1 'polypeptide(L)'
;MKLIAILAAALTVSACASTTPQPAAGSTAPGTRASTTSLATGSSLDCTRPATAAQRLVCADSRLIDLDNRVEAAYQQALSRRGADTSALASAQRTWATTERDTCPQTADPHTCLLEAYQTRLVRLTIDDPATPTPPLVTYQCPPQDSPLTARFYNQLDPPSAVLNWKGDQQILFVQPSGSGARYGRQGVEYWEHQGEVRLKINGTTFACTTT
;
A
#
# COMPACT_ATOMS: atom_id res chain seq x y z
N MET A 1 24.85 17.96 -52.82
CA MET A 1 24.69 19.38 -53.20
C MET A 1 23.53 19.52 -54.17
N LYS A 2 22.47 20.21 -53.77
CA LYS A 2 21.68 21.13 -54.61
C LYS A 2 20.60 21.76 -53.73
N LEU A 3 20.76 23.06 -53.50
CA LEU A 3 19.79 23.97 -52.92
C LEU A 3 18.63 24.16 -53.90
N ILE A 4 17.39 24.23 -53.39
CA ILE A 4 16.37 25.16 -53.91
C ILE A 4 15.57 25.66 -52.70
N ALA A 5 15.82 26.92 -52.33
CA ALA A 5 14.87 27.78 -51.62
C ALA A 5 13.91 28.40 -52.65
N ILE A 6 12.70 28.82 -52.23
CA ILE A 6 12.04 30.09 -52.61
C ILE A 6 10.57 30.14 -52.10
N LEU A 7 10.35 31.11 -51.21
CA LEU A 7 9.26 32.11 -51.10
C LEU A 7 7.76 31.73 -51.08
N ALA A 8 7.19 31.94 -49.89
CA ALA A 8 6.13 32.90 -49.54
C ALA A 8 4.86 33.04 -50.41
N ALA A 9 3.70 32.88 -49.75
CA ALA A 9 2.54 33.76 -49.95
C ALA A 9 1.63 33.72 -48.70
N ALA A 10 1.55 34.86 -48.01
CA ALA A 10 0.52 35.14 -47.02
C ALA A 10 -0.76 35.55 -47.75
N LEU A 11 -1.91 34.98 -47.35
CA LEU A 11 -3.23 35.44 -47.74
C LEU A 11 -4.08 35.56 -46.46
N THR A 12 -4.29 36.79 -46.05
CA THR A 12 -5.29 37.20 -45.05
C THR A 12 -6.66 37.23 -45.71
N VAL A 13 -7.63 36.53 -45.13
CA VAL A 13 -9.04 36.71 -45.47
C VAL A 13 -9.77 37.14 -44.20
N SER A 14 -10.14 38.41 -44.19
CA SER A 14 -11.10 39.02 -43.27
C SER A 14 -12.51 38.66 -43.77
N ALA A 15 -13.39 38.19 -42.88
CA ALA A 15 -14.81 38.05 -43.19
C ALA A 15 -15.67 38.34 -41.96
N CYS A 16 -16.77 39.04 -42.24
CA CYS A 16 -17.55 39.88 -41.34
C CYS A 16 -18.39 39.10 -40.31
N ALA A 17 -18.49 39.69 -39.13
CA ALA A 17 -19.43 39.31 -38.09
C ALA A 17 -20.88 39.63 -38.51
N SER A 18 -21.80 38.69 -38.24
CA SER A 18 -23.25 38.93 -38.26
C SER A 18 -23.77 38.83 -36.84
N THR A 19 -24.08 39.97 -36.24
CA THR A 19 -24.70 40.07 -34.91
C THR A 19 -26.20 39.81 -35.04
N THR A 20 -26.69 38.73 -34.43
CA THR A 20 -28.12 38.46 -34.23
C THR A 20 -28.47 38.77 -32.76
N PRO A 21 -29.61 39.42 -32.44
CA PRO A 21 -29.98 39.71 -31.07
C PRO A 21 -30.43 38.44 -30.33
N GLN A 22 -29.75 38.12 -29.25
CA GLN A 22 -30.08 37.02 -28.33
C GLN A 22 -31.12 37.50 -27.29
N PRO A 23 -32.27 36.84 -27.13
CA PRO A 23 -33.17 37.09 -26.00
C PRO A 23 -32.53 36.59 -24.71
N ALA A 24 -32.60 37.44 -23.68
CA ALA A 24 -32.09 37.16 -22.35
C ALA A 24 -33.00 36.21 -21.54
N ALA A 25 -32.35 35.55 -20.58
CA ALA A 25 -32.89 35.07 -19.31
C ALA A 25 -33.61 33.71 -19.28
N GLY A 26 -32.81 32.66 -19.15
CA GLY A 26 -33.13 31.47 -18.35
C GLY A 26 -31.94 31.16 -17.44
N SER A 27 -31.96 31.69 -16.21
CA SER A 27 -30.98 31.34 -15.18
C SER A 27 -31.25 29.93 -14.66
N THR A 28 -30.59 28.93 -15.24
CA THR A 28 -30.32 27.67 -14.54
C THR A 28 -28.96 27.78 -13.90
N ALA A 29 -28.96 27.88 -12.57
CA ALA A 29 -27.77 27.86 -11.73
C ALA A 29 -26.86 26.68 -12.11
N PRO A 30 -25.52 26.84 -12.13
CA PRO A 30 -24.64 25.70 -12.14
C PRO A 30 -24.80 25.01 -10.78
N GLY A 31 -25.56 23.92 -10.75
CA GLY A 31 -25.52 22.98 -9.65
C GLY A 31 -24.07 22.55 -9.48
N THR A 32 -23.43 23.00 -8.41
CA THR A 32 -22.16 22.50 -7.93
C THR A 32 -22.31 20.98 -7.82
N ARG A 33 -21.79 20.24 -8.82
CA ARG A 33 -21.55 18.81 -8.64
C ARG A 33 -20.47 18.74 -7.57
N ALA A 34 -20.92 18.56 -6.32
CA ALA A 34 -20.07 18.02 -5.30
C ALA A 34 -19.55 16.70 -5.87
N SER A 35 -18.29 16.70 -6.30
CA SER A 35 -17.52 15.47 -6.42
C SER A 35 -17.49 14.88 -5.03
N THR A 36 -18.44 14.00 -4.73
CA THR A 36 -18.30 13.07 -3.62
C THR A 36 -17.11 12.20 -4.00
N THR A 37 -15.92 12.63 -3.60
CA THR A 37 -14.80 11.73 -3.40
C THR A 37 -15.36 10.65 -2.49
N SER A 38 -15.69 9.49 -3.06
CA SER A 38 -16.05 8.31 -2.28
C SER A 38 -14.83 8.04 -1.42
N LEU A 39 -14.88 8.52 -0.18
CA LEU A 39 -13.97 8.10 0.87
C LEU A 39 -14.20 6.61 0.94
N ALA A 40 -13.24 5.82 0.45
CA ALA A 40 -13.31 4.36 0.45
C ALA A 40 -13.65 3.92 1.88
N THR A 41 -14.93 3.60 2.09
CA THR A 41 -15.48 3.21 3.38
C THR A 41 -15.66 1.71 3.26
N GLY A 42 -14.74 0.95 3.87
CA GLY A 42 -14.89 -0.48 4.17
C GLY A 42 -15.73 -1.30 3.21
N SER A 43 -15.37 -1.32 1.94
CA SER A 43 -16.00 -2.15 0.94
C SER A 43 -14.92 -2.58 -0.01
N SER A 44 -15.01 -3.83 -0.47
CA SER A 44 -14.14 -4.38 -1.51
C SER A 44 -14.12 -3.46 -2.71
N LEU A 45 -12.98 -3.43 -3.40
CA LEU A 45 -12.74 -2.56 -4.53
C LEU A 45 -13.68 -2.87 -5.71
N ASP A 46 -14.37 -1.86 -6.24
CA ASP A 46 -15.18 -1.99 -7.46
C ASP A 46 -14.31 -1.94 -8.72
N CYS A 47 -13.96 -3.12 -9.25
CA CYS A 47 -13.14 -3.24 -10.45
C CYS A 47 -13.81 -2.79 -11.75
N THR A 48 -15.11 -2.48 -11.75
CA THR A 48 -15.77 -1.86 -12.91
C THR A 48 -15.47 -0.36 -12.99
N ARG A 49 -15.05 0.26 -11.88
CA ARG A 49 -14.76 1.69 -11.80
C ARG A 49 -13.64 2.00 -10.79
N PRO A 50 -12.40 1.54 -11.05
CA PRO A 50 -11.26 1.80 -10.18
C PRO A 50 -10.92 3.31 -10.14
N ALA A 51 -10.85 3.87 -8.94
CA ALA A 51 -10.63 5.29 -8.69
C ALA A 51 -9.16 5.73 -8.79
N THR A 52 -8.21 4.82 -8.55
CA THR A 52 -6.77 5.13 -8.53
C THR A 52 -5.98 4.26 -9.51
N ALA A 53 -4.74 4.66 -9.82
CA ALA A 53 -3.83 3.84 -10.64
C ALA A 53 -3.50 2.51 -9.95
N ALA A 54 -3.30 2.53 -8.63
CA ALA A 54 -3.11 1.31 -7.84
C ALA A 54 -4.32 0.39 -7.95
N GLN A 55 -5.54 0.91 -7.83
CA GLN A 55 -6.76 0.11 -7.96
C GLN A 55 -6.88 -0.54 -9.35
N ARG A 56 -6.47 0.16 -10.42
CA ARG A 56 -6.41 -0.44 -11.77
C ARG A 56 -5.42 -1.61 -11.83
N LEU A 57 -4.24 -1.47 -11.23
CA LEU A 57 -3.25 -2.55 -11.17
C LEU A 57 -3.78 -3.75 -10.38
N VAL A 58 -4.44 -3.49 -9.24
CA VAL A 58 -5.09 -4.53 -8.43
C VAL A 58 -6.14 -5.28 -9.25
N CYS A 59 -7.03 -4.56 -9.95
CA CYS A 59 -8.09 -5.18 -10.76
C CYS A 59 -7.60 -5.98 -11.97
N ALA A 60 -6.36 -5.75 -12.40
CA ALA A 60 -5.75 -6.50 -13.49
C ALA A 60 -5.09 -7.81 -13.02
N ASP A 61 -5.02 -8.06 -11.71
CA ASP A 61 -4.30 -9.19 -11.12
C ASP A 61 -5.20 -9.94 -10.13
N SER A 62 -5.48 -11.21 -10.42
CA SER A 62 -6.39 -12.03 -9.59
C SER A 62 -5.87 -12.28 -8.17
N ARG A 63 -4.54 -12.32 -7.97
CA ARG A 63 -3.92 -12.49 -6.65
C ARG A 63 -4.06 -11.21 -5.83
N LEU A 64 -3.94 -10.04 -6.46
CA LEU A 64 -4.19 -8.77 -5.78
C LEU A 64 -5.67 -8.57 -5.45
N ILE A 65 -6.59 -9.05 -6.29
CA ILE A 65 -8.03 -9.08 -5.97
C ILE A 65 -8.32 -10.00 -4.77
N ASP A 66 -7.74 -11.20 -4.73
CA ASP A 66 -7.88 -12.10 -3.57
C ASP A 66 -7.41 -11.42 -2.27
N LEU A 67 -6.25 -10.77 -2.32
CA LEU A 67 -5.71 -10.04 -1.19
C LEU A 67 -6.60 -8.84 -0.77
N ASP A 68 -7.19 -8.11 -1.72
CA ASP A 68 -8.17 -7.05 -1.41
C ASP A 68 -9.38 -7.60 -0.66
N ASN A 69 -9.96 -8.70 -1.16
CA ASN A 69 -11.09 -9.36 -0.51
C ASN A 69 -10.75 -9.87 0.89
N ARG A 70 -9.54 -10.41 1.09
CA ARG A 70 -9.07 -10.89 2.41
C ARG A 70 -8.86 -9.74 3.39
N VAL A 71 -8.27 -8.63 2.95
CA VAL A 71 -8.12 -7.43 3.78
C VAL A 71 -9.48 -6.86 4.15
N GLU A 72 -10.41 -6.80 3.21
CA GLU A 72 -11.77 -6.34 3.46
C GLU A 72 -12.49 -7.23 4.48
N ALA A 73 -12.43 -8.56 4.31
CA ALA A 73 -13.03 -9.48 5.27
C ALA A 73 -12.44 -9.33 6.69
N ALA A 74 -11.12 -9.23 6.81
CA ALA A 74 -10.45 -9.00 8.10
C ALA A 74 -10.83 -7.64 8.71
N TYR A 75 -10.98 -6.61 7.88
CA TYR A 75 -11.40 -5.28 8.31
C TYR A 75 -12.86 -5.28 8.83
N GLN A 76 -13.77 -5.94 8.14
CA GLN A 76 -15.16 -6.10 8.59
C GLN A 76 -15.25 -6.91 9.89
N GLN A 77 -14.44 -7.97 10.01
CA GLN A 77 -14.32 -8.71 11.26
C GLN A 77 -13.88 -7.79 12.41
N ALA A 78 -12.85 -6.96 12.21
CA ALA A 78 -12.38 -6.00 13.20
C ALA A 78 -13.48 -5.00 13.60
N LEU A 79 -14.23 -4.46 12.64
CA LEU A 79 -15.36 -3.56 12.90
C LEU A 79 -16.48 -4.22 13.70
N SER A 80 -16.71 -5.52 13.50
CA SER A 80 -17.78 -6.27 14.18
C SER A 80 -17.46 -6.62 15.65
N ARG A 81 -16.21 -6.41 16.10
CA ARG A 81 -15.80 -6.76 17.45
C ARG A 81 -16.50 -5.87 18.50
N ARG A 82 -16.96 -6.49 19.57
CA ARG A 82 -17.51 -5.75 20.73
C ARG A 82 -16.42 -4.85 21.30
N GLY A 83 -16.69 -3.55 21.40
CA GLY A 83 -15.76 -2.57 21.92
C GLY A 83 -14.73 -2.07 20.90
N ALA A 84 -14.87 -2.42 19.62
CA ALA A 84 -14.03 -1.87 18.57
C ALA A 84 -14.19 -0.35 18.48
N ASP A 85 -13.05 0.36 18.40
CA ASP A 85 -13.03 1.76 17.99
C ASP A 85 -13.17 1.83 16.47
N THR A 86 -14.42 1.85 16.01
CA THR A 86 -14.75 1.85 14.58
C THR A 86 -14.25 3.10 13.86
N SER A 87 -14.14 4.23 14.57
CA SER A 87 -13.60 5.48 14.03
C SER A 87 -12.09 5.37 13.78
N ALA A 88 -11.35 4.87 14.77
CA ALA A 88 -9.91 4.62 14.62
C ALA A 88 -9.61 3.59 13.53
N LEU A 89 -10.38 2.50 13.48
CA LEU A 89 -10.25 1.47 12.43
C LEU A 89 -10.49 2.05 11.03
N ALA A 90 -11.56 2.83 10.84
CA ALA A 90 -11.85 3.48 9.57
C ALA A 90 -10.79 4.50 9.16
N SER A 91 -10.25 5.26 10.11
CA SER A 91 -9.14 6.17 9.88
C SER A 91 -7.88 5.41 9.45
N ALA A 92 -7.52 4.34 10.16
CA ALA A 92 -6.36 3.51 9.82
C ALA A 92 -6.50 2.83 8.45
N GLN A 93 -7.69 2.35 8.10
CA GLN A 93 -7.95 1.74 6.78
C GLN A 93 -7.80 2.75 5.65
N ARG A 94 -8.31 3.98 5.84
CA ARG A 94 -8.17 5.06 4.86
C ARG A 94 -6.71 5.48 4.69
N THR A 95 -6.00 5.67 5.80
CA THR A 95 -4.57 6.01 5.78
C THR A 95 -3.77 4.94 5.06
N TRP A 96 -3.95 3.65 5.41
CA TRP A 96 -3.28 2.56 4.69
C TRP A 96 -3.57 2.61 3.18
N ALA A 97 -4.83 2.78 2.78
CA ALA A 97 -5.20 2.81 1.37
C ALA A 97 -4.48 3.95 0.62
N THR A 98 -4.41 5.15 1.22
CA THR A 98 -3.83 6.31 0.55
C THR A 98 -2.31 6.40 0.64
N THR A 99 -1.70 5.96 1.75
CA THR A 99 -0.26 6.14 1.99
C THR A 99 0.57 4.92 1.63
N GLU A 100 0.00 3.72 1.69
CA GLU A 100 0.71 2.47 1.41
C GLU A 100 0.30 1.88 0.05
N ARG A 101 -1.00 1.68 -0.20
CA ARG A 101 -1.46 1.07 -1.47
C ARG A 101 -1.36 2.04 -2.64
N ASP A 102 -1.97 3.22 -2.52
CA ASP A 102 -2.16 4.13 -3.66
C ASP A 102 -0.87 4.84 -4.11
N THR A 103 0.22 4.73 -3.34
CA THR A 103 1.57 5.24 -3.68
C THR A 103 2.40 4.22 -4.48
N CYS A 104 2.08 2.92 -4.42
CA CYS A 104 2.82 1.86 -5.12
C CYS A 104 3.06 2.09 -6.63
N PRO A 105 2.15 2.70 -7.42
CA PRO A 105 2.39 2.98 -8.84
C PRO A 105 3.61 3.88 -9.12
N GLN A 106 4.11 4.59 -8.10
CA GLN A 106 5.27 5.48 -8.20
C GLN A 106 6.60 4.77 -7.93
N THR A 107 6.55 3.52 -7.47
CA THR A 107 7.74 2.74 -7.12
C THR A 107 8.37 2.08 -8.35
N ALA A 108 9.63 1.64 -8.22
CA ALA A 108 10.32 0.91 -9.29
C ALA A 108 9.70 -0.47 -9.59
N ASP A 109 9.00 -1.07 -8.61
CA ASP A 109 8.28 -2.33 -8.75
C ASP A 109 6.88 -2.22 -8.11
N PRO A 110 5.89 -1.69 -8.86
CA PRO A 110 4.53 -1.49 -8.35
C PRO A 110 3.83 -2.78 -7.94
N HIS A 111 4.12 -3.90 -8.59
CA HIS A 111 3.45 -5.17 -8.32
C HIS A 111 3.87 -5.74 -6.97
N THR A 112 5.18 -5.84 -6.73
CA THR A 112 5.71 -6.28 -5.43
C THR A 112 5.29 -5.32 -4.32
N CYS A 113 5.31 -4.00 -4.56
CA CYS A 113 4.82 -3.02 -3.58
C CYS A 113 3.36 -3.30 -3.18
N LEU A 114 2.47 -3.54 -4.15
CA LEU A 114 1.07 -3.83 -3.87
C LEU A 114 0.92 -5.14 -3.09
N LEU A 115 1.60 -6.21 -3.50
CA LEU A 115 1.58 -7.48 -2.78
C LEU A 115 1.95 -7.30 -1.30
N GLU A 116 3.08 -6.64 -1.04
CA GLU A 116 3.57 -6.42 0.32
C GLU A 116 2.66 -5.48 1.12
N ALA A 117 2.08 -4.45 0.50
CA ALA A 117 1.15 -3.52 1.14
C ALA A 117 -0.13 -4.22 1.61
N TYR A 118 -0.71 -5.09 0.78
CA TYR A 118 -1.89 -5.87 1.16
C TYR A 118 -1.57 -6.93 2.21
N GLN A 119 -0.50 -7.70 2.03
CA GLN A 119 -0.09 -8.71 3.01
C GLN A 119 0.21 -8.07 4.37
N THR A 120 0.89 -6.91 4.38
CA THR A 120 1.18 -6.16 5.62
C THR A 120 -0.10 -5.73 6.31
N ARG A 121 -1.08 -5.22 5.55
CA ARG A 121 -2.37 -4.81 6.13
C ARG A 121 -3.14 -5.98 6.72
N LEU A 122 -3.17 -7.11 6.00
CA LEU A 122 -3.83 -8.31 6.47
C LEU A 122 -3.20 -8.82 7.77
N VAL A 123 -1.87 -8.85 7.86
CA VAL A 123 -1.17 -9.22 9.09
C VAL A 123 -1.53 -8.25 10.22
N ARG A 124 -1.48 -6.93 10.01
CA ARG A 124 -1.84 -5.93 11.05
C ARG A 124 -3.24 -6.16 11.59
N LEU A 125 -4.24 -6.24 10.71
CA LEU A 125 -5.62 -6.50 11.10
C LEU A 125 -5.77 -7.82 11.87
N THR A 126 -5.00 -8.84 11.50
CA THR A 126 -5.06 -10.15 12.14
C THR A 126 -4.39 -10.13 13.52
N ILE A 127 -3.20 -9.56 13.67
CA ILE A 127 -2.49 -9.57 14.96
C ILE A 127 -3.08 -8.58 15.98
N ASP A 128 -3.80 -7.56 15.50
CA ASP A 128 -4.55 -6.63 16.35
C ASP A 128 -5.87 -7.25 16.87
N ASP A 129 -6.32 -8.37 16.28
CA ASP A 129 -7.47 -9.12 16.76
C ASP A 129 -7.10 -9.84 18.07
N PRO A 130 -7.76 -9.57 19.21
CA PRO A 130 -7.47 -10.23 20.48
C PRO A 130 -7.75 -11.75 20.46
N ALA A 131 -8.49 -12.26 19.46
CA ALA A 131 -8.67 -13.69 19.26
C ALA A 131 -7.46 -14.37 18.61
N THR A 132 -6.52 -13.60 18.05
CA THR A 132 -5.33 -14.15 17.41
C THR A 132 -4.32 -14.58 18.49
N PRO A 133 -3.92 -15.88 18.51
CA PRO A 133 -2.91 -16.34 19.45
C PRO A 133 -1.60 -15.59 19.25
N THR A 134 -1.10 -14.97 20.32
CA THR A 134 0.16 -14.24 20.29
C THR A 134 1.34 -15.21 20.49
N PRO A 135 2.25 -15.37 19.50
CA PRO A 135 3.43 -16.24 19.63
C PRO A 135 4.40 -15.72 20.70
N PRO A 136 5.32 -16.55 21.22
CA PRO A 136 6.38 -16.10 22.12
C PRO A 136 7.18 -14.92 21.55
N LEU A 137 7.60 -14.03 22.45
CA LEU A 137 8.51 -12.93 22.10
C LEU A 137 9.94 -13.44 22.16
N VAL A 138 10.67 -13.34 21.05
CA VAL A 138 12.11 -13.61 21.00
C VAL A 138 12.86 -12.28 21.02
N THR A 139 13.92 -12.21 21.81
CA THR A 139 14.72 -10.99 22.01
C THR A 139 16.14 -11.22 21.49
N TYR A 140 16.66 -10.23 20.77
CA TYR A 140 18.01 -10.23 20.24
C TYR A 140 18.75 -8.95 20.64
N GLN A 141 20.05 -9.08 20.86
CA GLN A 141 20.98 -7.96 20.97
C GLN A 141 21.58 -7.69 19.60
N CYS A 142 21.33 -6.49 19.05
CA CYS A 142 21.90 -6.01 17.80
C CYS A 142 22.81 -4.80 18.08
N PRO A 143 24.05 -4.75 17.59
CA PRO A 143 24.90 -3.57 17.69
C PRO A 143 24.38 -2.38 16.84
N PRO A 144 24.57 -1.12 17.30
CA PRO A 144 24.94 -0.71 18.65
C PRO A 144 23.79 -0.95 19.65
N GLN A 145 24.15 -1.33 20.88
CA GLN A 145 23.29 -1.94 21.90
C GLN A 145 22.31 -0.96 22.62
N ASP A 146 21.65 -0.08 21.89
CA ASP A 146 20.80 0.95 22.50
C ASP A 146 19.36 0.48 22.74
N SER A 147 18.93 -0.58 22.05
CA SER A 147 17.60 -1.19 22.20
C SER A 147 17.59 -2.63 21.65
N PRO A 148 16.95 -3.58 22.35
CA PRO A 148 16.83 -4.93 21.84
C PRO A 148 15.93 -4.97 20.59
N LEU A 149 16.27 -5.83 19.64
CA LEU A 149 15.36 -6.25 18.59
C LEU A 149 14.43 -7.30 19.19
N THR A 150 13.12 -7.15 19.01
CA THR A 150 12.15 -8.18 19.39
C THR A 150 11.49 -8.75 18.16
N ALA A 151 11.17 -10.05 18.19
CA ALA A 151 10.49 -10.74 17.09
C ALA A 151 9.37 -11.63 17.62
N ARG A 152 8.26 -11.68 16.89
CA ARG A 152 7.23 -12.72 17.02
C ARG A 152 7.01 -13.38 15.66
N PHE A 153 6.94 -14.71 15.64
CA PHE A 153 6.77 -15.49 14.41
C PHE A 153 5.36 -16.08 14.35
N TYR A 154 4.53 -15.54 13.47
CA TYR A 154 3.16 -15.97 13.24
C TYR A 154 3.12 -16.98 12.10
N ASN A 155 3.40 -18.25 12.43
CA ASN A 155 3.50 -19.34 11.45
C ASN A 155 2.14 -19.79 10.89
N GLN A 156 1.04 -19.41 11.54
CA GLN A 156 -0.32 -19.72 11.15
C GLN A 156 -0.91 -18.76 10.11
N LEU A 157 -0.22 -17.64 9.83
CA LEU A 157 -0.67 -16.68 8.82
C LEU A 157 -0.26 -17.15 7.42
N ASP A 158 -0.94 -16.62 6.41
CA ASP A 158 -0.62 -16.84 5.01
C ASP A 158 -0.30 -15.50 4.32
N PRO A 159 0.98 -15.22 3.98
CA PRO A 159 2.15 -16.07 4.26
C PRO A 159 2.58 -16.02 5.74
N PRO A 160 3.33 -17.03 6.23
CA PRO A 160 3.96 -16.98 7.54
C PRO A 160 4.77 -15.69 7.68
N SER A 161 4.59 -15.01 8.81
CA SER A 161 5.04 -13.63 8.98
C SER A 161 5.83 -13.44 10.27
N ALA A 162 6.90 -12.66 10.21
CA ALA A 162 7.65 -12.21 11.37
C ALA A 162 7.31 -10.74 11.65
N VAL A 163 6.89 -10.44 12.88
CA VAL A 163 6.70 -9.07 13.37
C VAL A 163 7.93 -8.71 14.19
N LEU A 164 8.76 -7.83 13.65
CA LEU A 164 9.93 -7.29 14.29
C LEU A 164 9.62 -5.93 14.89
N ASN A 165 10.13 -5.63 16.08
CA ASN A 165 10.15 -4.27 16.62
C ASN A 165 11.57 -3.92 17.04
N TRP A 166 12.09 -2.81 16.52
CA TRP A 166 13.40 -2.31 16.88
C TRP A 166 13.42 -0.78 16.90
N LYS A 167 13.90 -0.18 18.00
CA LYS A 167 13.98 1.28 18.18
C LYS A 167 12.64 2.02 17.97
N GLY A 168 11.53 1.36 18.27
CA GLY A 168 10.17 1.90 18.07
C GLY A 168 9.57 1.62 16.70
N ASP A 169 10.36 1.12 15.73
CA ASP A 169 9.88 0.79 14.40
C ASP A 169 9.41 -0.66 14.32
N GLN A 170 8.17 -0.86 13.91
CA GLN A 170 7.61 -2.17 13.62
C GLN A 170 7.81 -2.53 12.13
N GLN A 171 8.35 -3.71 11.87
CA GLN A 171 8.48 -4.28 10.53
C GLN A 171 7.75 -5.61 10.47
N ILE A 172 6.90 -5.80 9.45
CA ILE A 172 6.25 -7.06 9.16
C ILE A 172 6.94 -7.66 7.95
N LEU A 173 7.54 -8.83 8.12
CA LEU A 173 8.29 -9.53 7.09
C LEU A 173 7.61 -10.85 6.74
N PHE A 174 7.76 -11.30 5.51
CA PHE A 174 7.13 -12.52 5.02
C PHE A 174 8.18 -13.61 4.82
N VAL A 175 7.82 -14.87 5.06
CA VAL A 175 8.75 -15.99 4.88
C VAL A 175 9.31 -16.02 3.45
N GLN A 176 10.60 -16.28 3.33
CA GLN A 176 11.30 -16.40 2.05
C GLN A 176 11.98 -17.78 1.94
N PRO A 177 12.13 -18.32 0.72
CA PRO A 177 12.90 -19.53 0.50
C PRO A 177 14.34 -19.40 1.05
N SER A 178 14.79 -20.42 1.77
CA SER A 178 16.16 -20.53 2.28
C SER A 178 16.64 -21.97 2.25
N GLY A 179 17.94 -22.18 1.97
CA GLY A 179 18.58 -23.49 2.05
C GLY A 179 18.84 -23.95 3.48
N SER A 180 18.88 -23.03 4.45
CA SER A 180 18.99 -23.35 5.87
C SER A 180 18.56 -22.16 6.74
N GLY A 181 18.00 -22.46 7.90
CA GLY A 181 17.55 -21.44 8.86
C GLY A 181 16.27 -20.73 8.41
N ALA A 182 15.81 -19.79 9.23
CA ALA A 182 14.57 -19.07 9.00
C ALA A 182 14.83 -17.70 8.37
N ARG A 183 14.36 -17.51 7.12
CA ARG A 183 14.51 -16.24 6.39
C ARG A 183 13.14 -15.59 6.20
N TYR A 184 13.06 -14.32 6.55
CA TYR A 184 11.88 -13.47 6.36
C TYR A 184 12.33 -12.16 5.72
N GLY A 185 11.57 -11.62 4.79
CA GLY A 185 11.93 -10.36 4.17
C GLY A 185 10.80 -9.70 3.41
N ARG A 186 11.06 -8.44 3.06
CA ARG A 186 10.27 -7.60 2.16
C ARG A 186 11.18 -6.55 1.54
N GLN A 187 10.68 -5.66 0.69
CA GLN A 187 11.50 -4.57 0.15
C GLN A 187 12.23 -3.79 1.24
N GLY A 188 13.56 -3.73 1.15
CA GLY A 188 14.42 -2.99 2.06
C GLY A 188 14.73 -3.66 3.40
N VAL A 189 14.05 -4.75 3.79
CA VAL A 189 14.28 -5.40 5.10
C VAL A 189 14.36 -6.92 4.96
N GLU A 190 15.39 -7.51 5.55
CA GLU A 190 15.57 -8.95 5.64
C GLU A 190 16.00 -9.34 7.05
N TYR A 191 15.37 -10.39 7.57
CA TYR A 191 15.79 -11.12 8.75
C TYR A 191 16.18 -12.53 8.32
N TRP A 192 17.33 -13.00 8.76
CA TRP A 192 17.75 -14.38 8.55
C TRP A 192 18.43 -14.94 9.78
N GLU A 193 17.79 -15.91 10.42
CA GLU A 193 18.36 -16.69 11.51
C GLU A 193 19.04 -17.94 10.96
N HIS A 194 20.25 -18.20 11.47
CA HIS A 194 20.97 -19.43 11.24
C HIS A 194 21.85 -19.76 12.45
N GLN A 195 21.57 -20.90 13.10
CA GLN A 195 22.38 -21.46 14.20
C GLN A 195 22.56 -20.49 15.39
N GLY A 196 21.52 -19.72 15.74
CA GLY A 196 21.53 -18.81 16.89
C GLY A 196 22.11 -17.42 16.60
N GLU A 197 22.60 -17.18 15.38
CA GLU A 197 22.97 -15.87 14.87
C GLU A 197 21.88 -15.36 13.93
N VAL A 198 21.50 -14.09 14.11
CA VAL A 198 20.54 -13.38 13.26
C VAL A 198 21.28 -12.33 12.45
N ARG A 199 21.15 -12.40 11.12
CA ARG A 199 21.51 -11.30 10.23
C ARG A 199 20.26 -10.49 9.92
N LEU A 200 20.20 -9.27 10.45
CA LEU A 200 19.17 -8.29 10.13
C LEU A 200 19.74 -7.29 9.12
N LYS A 201 19.12 -7.17 7.95
CA LYS A 201 19.47 -6.16 6.95
C LYS A 201 18.32 -5.16 6.83
N ILE A 202 18.61 -3.87 7.01
CA ILE A 202 17.66 -2.77 6.84
C ILE A 202 18.28 -1.73 5.91
N ASN A 203 17.61 -1.43 4.80
CA ASN A 203 18.00 -0.42 3.80
C ASN A 203 19.45 -0.53 3.34
N GLY A 204 19.97 -1.76 3.23
CA GLY A 204 21.35 -2.04 2.82
C GLY A 204 22.35 -2.21 3.96
N THR A 205 22.05 -1.71 5.17
CA THR A 205 22.89 -1.91 6.37
C THR A 205 22.61 -3.27 7.00
N THR A 206 23.66 -3.99 7.40
CA THR A 206 23.55 -5.31 8.02
C THR A 206 23.99 -5.26 9.49
N PHE A 207 23.23 -5.93 10.35
CA PHE A 207 23.45 -6.07 11.78
C PHE A 207 23.54 -7.57 12.11
N ALA A 208 24.60 -7.96 12.80
CA ALA A 208 24.74 -9.29 13.38
C ALA A 208 24.17 -9.24 14.79
N CYS A 209 23.06 -9.93 15.01
CA CYS A 209 22.36 -9.98 16.27
C CYS A 209 22.46 -11.37 16.90
N THR A 210 22.54 -11.41 18.22
CA THR A 210 22.58 -12.66 18.98
C THR A 210 21.35 -12.79 19.85
N THR A 211 20.86 -14.02 20.02
CA THR A 211 19.76 -14.30 20.96
C THR A 211 20.23 -14.01 22.38
N THR A 212 19.37 -13.40 23.19
CA THR A 212 19.61 -13.15 24.61
C THR A 212 19.19 -14.31 25.50
#